data_AF-A0A835E2M9-F1
#
_entry.id   AF-A0A835E2M9-F1
#
_cell.length_a   1.000
_cell.length_b   1.000
_cell.length_c   1.000
_cell.angle_alpha   90.00
_cell.angle_beta   90.00
_cell.angle_gamma   90.00
#
_symmetry.space_group_name_H-M   'P 1'
#
loop_
_entity.id
_entity.type
_entity.pdbx_description
1 polymer ?
#
loop_
_entity_poly.entity_id
_entity_poly.type
_entity_poly.pdbx_seq_one_letter_code
_entity_poly.pdbx_strand_id
1 'polypeptide(L)' 'MSMAASLPDDVLVEILARLPARSIGRVRAVCRAWRAVTTHPSFDRALAGRPHAVAKVTTNLYLSGLNFDLFHGR' A
#
# COMPACT_ATOMS: atom_id res chain seq x y z
N MET A 1 2.36 26.92 -4.81
CA MET A 1 2.07 25.89 -3.79
C MET A 1 0.97 25.00 -4.33
N SER A 2 1.34 23.83 -4.85
CA SER A 2 0.40 22.88 -5.45
C SER A 2 -0.49 22.31 -4.35
N MET A 3 -1.76 22.65 -4.39
CA MET A 3 -2.82 22.11 -3.55
C MET A 3 -3.12 20.68 -4.02
N ALA A 4 -2.15 19.77 -3.83
CA ALA A 4 -2.37 18.36 -4.07
C ALA A 4 -3.59 17.95 -3.25
N ALA A 5 -4.71 17.68 -3.91
CA ALA A 5 -5.95 17.29 -3.27
C ALA A 5 -5.64 16.12 -2.34
N SER A 6 -5.74 16.36 -1.03
CA SER A 6 -5.51 15.31 -0.05
C SER A 6 -6.64 14.30 -0.23
N LEU A 7 -6.29 13.09 -0.66
CA LEU A 7 -7.25 12.00 -0.73
C LEU A 7 -7.85 11.77 0.67
N PRO A 8 -9.15 11.43 0.76
CA PRO A 8 -9.75 11.00 2.02
C PRO A 8 -9.04 9.74 2.54
N ASP A 9 -8.93 9.61 3.86
CA ASP A 9 -8.22 8.48 4.49
C ASP A 9 -8.82 7.13 4.08
N ASP A 10 -10.13 7.02 3.89
CA ASP A 10 -10.80 5.78 3.46
C ASP A 10 -10.33 5.33 2.06
N VAL A 11 -10.21 6.28 1.12
CA VAL A 11 -9.71 6.01 -0.23
C VAL A 11 -8.24 5.61 -0.17
N LEU A 12 -7.47 6.27 0.69
CA LEU A 12 -6.07 5.93 0.91
C LEU A 12 -5.92 4.51 1.48
N VAL A 13 -6.77 4.10 2.44
CA VAL A 13 -6.81 2.72 2.96
C VAL A 13 -7.05 1.71 1.84
N GLU A 14 -8.04 1.95 0.96
CA GLU A 14 -8.34 1.04 -0.14
C GLU A 14 -7.19 0.90 -1.14
N ILE A 15 -6.55 2.02 -1.50
CA ILE A 15 -5.39 2.03 -2.40
C ILE A 15 -4.25 1.22 -1.78
N LEU A 16 -3.94 1.50 -0.52
CA LEU A 16 -2.82 0.86 0.18
C LEU A 16 -3.08 -0.62 0.47
N ALA A 17 -4.34 -1.02 0.72
CA ALA A 17 -4.74 -2.42 0.94
C ALA A 17 -4.62 -3.28 -0.32
N ARG A 18 -4.62 -2.66 -1.52
CA ARG A 18 -4.39 -3.34 -2.80
C ARG A 18 -2.91 -3.61 -3.08
N LEU A 19 -2.00 -3.01 -2.32
CA LEU A 19 -0.56 -3.22 -2.49
C LEU A 19 -0.12 -4.61 -1.96
N PRO A 20 0.99 -5.16 -2.46
CA PRO A 20 1.63 -6.33 -1.85
C PRO A 20 2.01 -6.06 -0.40
N ALA A 21 1.84 -7.04 0.49
CA ALA A 21 2.07 -6.88 1.93
C ALA A 21 3.50 -6.41 2.27
N ARG A 22 4.52 -6.85 1.51
CA ARG A 22 5.91 -6.42 1.70
C ARG A 22 6.14 -4.95 1.33
N SER A 23 5.34 -4.38 0.45
CA SER A 23 5.45 -2.97 0.04
C SER A 23 4.86 -2.01 1.08
N ILE A 24 4.00 -2.50 1.98
CA ILE A 24 3.37 -1.69 3.05
C ILE A 24 4.43 -1.10 3.99
N GLY A 25 5.51 -1.83 4.25
CA GLY A 25 6.64 -1.30 5.01
C GLY A 25 7.28 -0.07 4.37
N ARG A 26 7.35 -0.03 3.03
CA ARG A 26 7.90 1.11 2.26
C ARG A 26 6.93 2.29 2.20
N VAL A 27 5.63 2.01 2.09
CA VAL A 27 4.55 3.02 2.13
C VAL A 27 4.64 3.88 3.40
N ARG A 28 4.96 3.27 4.54
CA ARG A 28 5.16 3.97 5.82
C ARG A 28 6.30 4.99 5.79
N ALA A 29 7.25 4.87 4.86
CA ALA A 29 8.38 5.78 4.71
C ALA A 29 8.09 6.98 3.79
N VAL A 30 6.97 6.99 3.07
CA VAL A 30 6.63 8.06 2.10
C VAL A 30 6.29 9.37 2.82
N CYS A 31 5.34 9.34 3.76
CA CYS A 31 4.97 10.50 4.56
C CYS A 31 4.27 10.10 5.87
N ARG A 32 4.11 11.07 6.79
CA ARG A 32 3.46 10.84 8.10
C ARG A 32 2.00 10.41 7.99
N ALA A 33 1.25 10.95 7.03
CA ALA A 33 -0.16 10.59 6.83
C ALA A 33 -0.31 9.12 6.42
N TRP A 34 0.50 8.66 5.47
CA TRP A 34 0.47 7.27 4.99
C TRP A 34 0.93 6.30 6.07
N ARG A 35 1.91 6.70 6.88
CA ARG A 35 2.30 5.94 8.07
C ARG A 35 1.14 5.81 9.06
N ALA A 36 0.47 6.91 9.40
CA ALA A 36 -0.65 6.90 10.35
C ALA A 36 -1.77 5.94 9.90
N VAL A 37 -2.15 6.00 8.62
CA VAL A 37 -3.17 5.13 8.03
C VAL A 37 -2.75 3.65 8.09
N THR A 38 -1.52 3.33 7.68
CA THR A 38 -1.05 1.92 7.65
C THR A 38 -0.73 1.32 9.02
N THR A 39 -0.69 2.13 10.08
CA THR A 39 -0.57 1.66 11.47
C THR A 39 -1.92 1.55 12.17
N HIS A 40 -2.99 2.04 11.56
CA HIS A 40 -4.32 1.98 12.14
C HIS A 40 -4.93 0.57 11.99
N PRO A 41 -5.59 0.01 13.02
CA PRO A 41 -6.12 -1.36 12.95
C PRO A 41 -7.19 -1.58 11.88
N SER A 42 -7.86 -0.51 11.42
CA SER A 42 -8.79 -0.59 10.28
C SER A 42 -8.09 -0.98 8.98
N PHE A 43 -6.81 -0.62 8.82
CA PHE A 43 -6.01 -0.99 7.67
C PHE A 43 -5.72 -2.49 7.62
N ASP A 44 -5.44 -3.12 8.75
CA ASP A 44 -5.21 -4.58 8.81
C ASP A 44 -6.47 -5.36 8.41
N ARG A 45 -7.66 -4.87 8.80
CA ARG A 45 -8.94 -5.44 8.37
C ARG A 45 -9.16 -5.28 6.86
N ALA A 46 -8.87 -4.11 6.30
CA ALA A 46 -8.98 -3.87 4.86
C ALA A 46 -8.00 -4.76 4.06
N LEU A 47 -6.78 -4.94 4.57
CA LEU A 47 -5.77 -5.81 3.97
C LEU A 47 -6.19 -7.30 4.03
N ALA A 48 -6.76 -7.75 5.15
CA ALA A 48 -7.28 -9.11 5.31
C ALA A 48 -8.52 -9.38 4.45
N GLY A 49 -9.36 -8.37 4.24
CA GLY A 49 -10.57 -8.44 3.43
C GLY A 49 -10.36 -8.27 1.92
N ARG A 50 -9.11 -8.12 1.45
CA ARG A 50 -8.86 -7.84 0.03
C ARG A 50 -9.28 -9.01 -0.87
N PRO A 51 -9.83 -8.75 -2.08
CA PRO A 51 -10.23 -9.80 -2.99
C PRO A 51 -9.06 -10.75 -3.32
N HIS A 52 -9.31 -12.05 -3.30
CA HIS A 52 -8.29 -13.07 -3.60
C HIS A 52 -7.61 -12.87 -4.97
N ALA A 53 -8.31 -12.27 -5.95
CA ALA A 53 -7.73 -11.91 -7.24
C ALA A 53 -6.57 -10.91 -7.09
N VAL A 54 -6.70 -9.91 -6.22
CA VAL A 54 -5.64 -8.92 -5.93
C VAL A 54 -4.49 -9.58 -5.19
N ALA A 55 -4.78 -10.50 -4.25
CA ALA A 55 -3.76 -11.29 -3.57
C ALA A 55 -2.99 -12.20 -4.55
N LYS A 56 -3.66 -12.81 -5.53
CA LYS A 56 -3.05 -13.63 -6.58
C LYS A 56 -2.21 -12.81 -7.56
N VAL A 57 -2.68 -11.65 -8.00
CA VAL A 57 -1.91 -10.77 -8.89
C VAL A 57 -0.66 -10.26 -8.17
N THR A 58 -0.79 -9.81 -6.92
CA THR A 58 0.38 -9.33 -6.14
C THR A 58 1.41 -10.43 -5.85
N THR A 59 0.98 -11.68 -5.68
CA THR A 59 1.89 -12.83 -5.54
C THR A 59 2.47 -13.30 -6.87
N ASN A 60 1.72 -13.24 -7.97
CA ASN A 60 2.22 -13.55 -9.31
C ASN A 60 3.27 -12.52 -9.75
N LEU A 61 3.03 -11.22 -9.56
CA LEU A 61 4.01 -10.15 -9.81
C LEU A 61 5.31 -10.36 -9.02
N TYR A 62 5.19 -10.86 -7.79
CA TYR A 62 6.35 -11.25 -6.98
C TYR A 62 7.10 -12.45 -7.57
N LEU A 63 6.39 -13.51 -7.95
CA LEU A 63 6.99 -14.72 -8.55
C LEU A 63 7.59 -14.48 -9.94
N SER A 64 7.05 -13.52 -10.69
CA SER A 64 7.55 -13.10 -12.01
C SER A 64 8.66 -12.05 -11.92
N GLY A 65 9.14 -11.72 -10.71
CA GLY A 65 10.29 -10.83 -10.52
C GLY A 65 9.99 -9.35 -10.82
N LEU A 66 8.74 -8.98 -11.08
CA LEU A 66 8.26 -7.60 -11.12
C LEU A 66 8.13 -7.08 -9.69
N ASN A 67 9.28 -6.99 -9.05
CA ASN A 67 9.42 -6.46 -7.72
C ASN A 67 9.19 -4.94 -7.81
N PHE A 68 8.23 -4.39 -7.07
CA PHE A 68 8.12 -2.95 -6.82
C PHE A 68 9.27 -2.47 -5.89
N ASP A 69 10.48 -2.94 -6.17
CA ASP A 69 11.78 -2.55 -5.62
C ASP A 69 12.39 -1.37 -6.39
N LEU A 70 11.57 -0.57 -7.08
CA LEU A 70 11.99 0.69 -7.70
C LEU A 70 12.29 1.81 -6.69
N PHE A 71 12.25 1.54 -5.39
CA PHE A 71 12.73 2.46 -4.33
C PHE A 71 14.01 1.94 -3.66
N HIS A 72 14.93 1.36 -4.44
CA HIS A 72 16.30 1.16 -3.99
C HIS A 72 17.12 2.43 -4.22
N GLY A 73 17.53 3.05 -3.11
CA GLY A 73 18.84 3.68 -2.94
C GLY A 73 19.15 4.96 -3.74
N ARG A 74 18.94 6.10 -3.10
CA ARG A 74 20.07 6.99 -2.84
C ARG A 74 20.45 6.86 -1.37
#